data_AF-A0A926GY18-F1
#
_entry.id   AF-A0A926GY18-F1
#
_cell.length_a   1.000
_cell.length_b   1.000
_cell.length_c   1.000
_cell.angle_alpha   90.00
_cell.angle_beta   90.00
_cell.angle_gamma   90.00
#
_symmetry.space_group_name_H-M   'P 1'
#
loop_
_entity.id
_entity.type
_entity.pdbx_description
1 polymer ?
#
loop_
_entity_poly.entity_id
_entity_poly.type
_entity_poly.pdbx_seq_one_letter_code
_entity_poly.pdbx_strand_id
1 'polypeptide(L)' 'MKNTQKGDAKCAGLVVAVVGSRSLTKCPALLARLAELAPDQVVSGGAAGADTLGAEWARANGVPLRVLRPDY' A
#
# COMPACT_ATOMS: atom_id res chain seq x y z
N MET A 1 -21.77 0.20 11.54
CA MET A 1 -21.61 0.23 10.06
C MET A 1 -20.32 1.02 9.79
N LYS A 2 -19.18 0.51 9.32
CA LYS A 2 -18.85 -0.67 8.51
C LYS A 2 -17.45 -1.18 8.93
N ASN A 3 -17.37 -2.30 9.66
CA ASN A 3 -16.11 -3.01 9.89
C ASN A 3 -15.91 -4.04 8.78
N THR A 4 -14.98 -3.78 7.86
CA THR A 4 -14.50 -4.75 6.86
C THR A 4 -13.16 -4.17 6.37
N GLN A 5 -12.01 -4.84 6.41
CA GLN A 5 -11.74 -6.23 6.00
C GLN A 5 -10.67 -6.84 6.95
N LYS A 6 -10.88 -8.04 7.49
CA LYS A 6 -10.39 -9.34 6.99
C LYS A 6 -8.87 -9.52 7.15
N GLY A 7 -8.49 -10.21 8.23
CA GLY A 7 -7.22 -10.90 8.34
C GLY A 7 -7.42 -12.31 7.77
N ASP A 8 -6.76 -12.60 6.66
CA ASP A 8 -6.63 -13.94 6.12
C ASP A 8 -5.14 -14.30 6.21
N ALA A 9 -4.76 -14.99 7.28
CA ALA A 9 -3.50 -15.68 7.36
C ALA A 9 -3.55 -16.85 6.36
N LYS A 10 -2.88 -16.74 5.20
CA LYS A 10 -2.63 -17.89 4.32
C LYS A 10 -1.27 -17.77 3.63
N CYS A 11 -0.49 -18.85 3.74
CA CYS A 11 0.73 -19.21 3.01
C CYS A 11 1.64 -18.03 2.58
N ALA A 12 2.28 -17.37 3.56
CA ALA A 12 3.41 -16.43 3.40
C ALA A 12 3.37 -15.50 2.17
N GLY A 13 2.23 -14.86 1.90
CA GLY A 13 2.15 -13.78 0.92
C GLY A 13 2.93 -12.55 1.38
N LEU A 14 3.63 -11.90 0.46
CA LEU A 14 4.50 -10.76 0.75
C LEU A 14 3.67 -9.49 0.95
N VAL A 15 3.58 -9.06 2.21
CA VAL A 15 2.86 -7.83 2.58
C VAL A 15 3.85 -6.68 2.70
N VAL A 16 3.63 -5.61 1.92
CA VAL A 16 4.51 -4.43 1.89
C VAL A 16 3.77 -3.21 2.41
N ALA A 17 4.35 -2.55 3.40
CA ALA A 17 3.89 -1.23 3.83
C ALA A 17 4.64 -0.14 3.05
N VAL A 18 3.91 0.74 2.37
CA VAL A 18 4.46 1.93 1.72
C VAL A 18 4.22 3.12 2.65
N VAL A 19 5.31 3.58 3.26
CA VAL A 19 5.32 4.73 4.16
C VAL A 19 6.43 5.67 3.71
N GLY A 20 6.16 6.97 3.66
CA GLY A 20 7.18 7.92 3.27
C GLY A 20 6.82 9.38 3.48
N SER A 21 7.61 10.25 2.86
CA SER A 21 7.44 11.69 3.01
C SER A 21 6.14 12.18 2.37
N ARG A 22 5.46 13.09 3.07
CA ARG A 22 4.20 13.73 2.64
C ARG A 22 4.34 14.60 1.38
N SER A 23 5.58 15.00 1.07
CA SER A 23 5.90 15.81 -0.11
C SER A 23 6.33 15.00 -1.32
N LEU A 24 6.44 13.67 -1.21
CA LEU A 24 6.92 12.82 -2.29
C LEU A 24 5.79 12.53 -3.29
N THR A 25 5.75 13.28 -4.38
CA THR A 25 4.68 13.19 -5.38
C THR A 25 5.01 12.30 -6.58
N LYS A 26 6.29 12.03 -6.84
CA LYS A 26 6.73 11.11 -7.91
C LYS A 26 7.99 10.38 -7.46
N CYS A 27 7.95 9.06 -7.44
CA CYS A 27 9.11 8.25 -7.10
C CYS A 27 9.14 6.97 -7.96
N PRO A 28 9.68 7.03 -9.19
CA PRO A 28 9.69 5.89 -10.10
C PRO A 28 10.48 4.69 -9.54
N ALA A 29 11.53 4.95 -8.74
CA ALA A 29 12.29 3.91 -8.07
C ALA A 29 11.44 3.08 -7.08
N LEU A 30 10.48 3.71 -6.40
CA LEU A 30 9.56 3.01 -5.48
C LEU A 30 8.64 2.06 -6.27
N LEU A 31 8.10 2.53 -7.39
CA LEU A 31 7.22 1.73 -8.26
C LEU A 31 7.97 0.56 -8.89
N ALA A 32 9.21 0.78 -9.33
CA ALA A 32 10.08 -0.27 -9.86
C ALA A 32 10.34 -1.35 -8.82
N ARG A 33 10.64 -0.96 -7.57
CA ARG A 33 10.83 -1.93 -6.47
C ARG A 33 9.55 -2.68 -6.12
N LEU A 34 8.40 -2.03 -6.13
CA LEU A 34 7.11 -2.70 -5.90
C LEU A 34 6.80 -3.72 -7.02
N ALA A 35 7.11 -3.38 -8.27
CA ALA A 35 6.96 -4.29 -9.40
C ALA A 35 7.90 -5.50 -9.31
N GLU A 36 9.16 -5.29 -8.89
CA GLU A 36 10.12 -6.38 -8.68
C GLU A 36 9.74 -7.29 -7.50
N LEU A 37 9.23 -6.70 -6.41
CA LEU A 37 8.83 -7.48 -5.23
C LEU A 37 7.56 -8.29 -5.47
N ALA A 38 6.67 -7.81 -6.35
CA ALA A 38 5.34 -8.38 -6.60
C ALA A 38 4.57 -8.71 -5.29
N PRO A 39 4.31 -7.72 -4.41
CA PRO A 39 3.63 -7.98 -3.15
C PRO A 39 2.19 -8.44 -3.36
N ASP A 40 1.76 -9.42 -2.57
CA ASP A 40 0.38 -9.91 -2.52
C ASP A 40 -0.57 -8.89 -1.86
N GLN A 41 -0.02 -7.96 -1.08
CA GLN A 41 -0.79 -6.91 -0.42
C GLN A 41 0.05 -5.66 -0.14
N VAL A 42 -0.54 -4.50 -0.36
CA VAL A 42 0.04 -3.20 -0.02
C VAL A 42 -0.70 -2.58 1.16
N VAL A 43 0.04 -2.10 2.16
CA VAL A 43 -0.47 -1.35 3.31
C VAL A 43 -0.03 0.11 3.19
N SER A 44 -0.96 1.05 3.37
CA SER A 44 -0.73 2.50 3.32
C SER A 44 -1.30 3.16 4.58
N GLY A 45 -0.63 4.18 5.10
CA GLY A 45 -1.10 4.99 6.24
C GLY A 45 -2.15 6.04 5.86
N GLY A 46 -2.49 6.14 4.57
CA GLY A 46 -3.51 7.09 4.10
C GLY A 46 -3.08 8.55 4.16
N ALA A 47 -1.78 8.82 4.31
CA ALA A 47 -1.22 10.15 4.19
C ALA A 47 -1.11 10.59 2.71
N ALA A 48 -0.90 11.89 2.49
CA ALA A 48 -0.51 12.40 1.18
C ALA A 48 0.93 11.97 0.84
N GLY A 49 1.29 11.95 -0.45
CA GLY A 49 2.65 11.70 -0.91
C GLY A 49 2.94 10.22 -1.21
N ALA A 50 3.96 9.65 -0.57
CA ALA A 50 4.42 8.27 -0.82
C ALA A 50 3.30 7.23 -0.61
N ASP A 51 2.48 7.41 0.42
CA ASP A 51 1.31 6.60 0.73
C ASP A 51 0.27 6.59 -0.40
N THR A 52 0.10 7.74 -1.06
CA THR A 52 -0.79 7.88 -2.23
C THR A 52 -0.20 7.14 -3.43
N LEU A 53 1.10 7.27 -3.69
CA LEU A 53 1.78 6.56 -4.77
C LEU A 53 1.69 5.03 -4.62
N GLY A 54 1.89 4.52 -3.40
CA GLY A 54 1.73 3.09 -3.11
C GLY A 54 0.29 2.61 -3.32
N ALA A 55 -0.69 3.43 -2.93
CA ALA A 55 -2.11 3.15 -3.14
C ALA A 55 -2.50 3.14 -4.63
N GLU A 56 -2.00 4.11 -5.40
CA GLU A 56 -2.23 4.18 -6.85
C GLU A 56 -1.60 2.99 -7.57
N TRP A 57 -0.37 2.62 -7.21
CA TRP A 57 0.29 1.44 -7.76
C TRP A 57 -0.49 0.16 -7.46
N ALA A 58 -0.93 -0.04 -6.22
CA ALA A 58 -1.71 -1.22 -5.84
C ALA A 58 -3.02 -1.31 -6.64
N ARG A 59 -3.73 -0.19 -6.79
CA ARG A 59 -4.95 -0.11 -7.62
C ARG A 59 -4.69 -0.42 -9.08
N ALA A 60 -3.61 0.12 -9.66
CA ALA A 60 -3.25 -0.11 -11.06
C ALA A 60 -2.89 -1.58 -11.35
N ASN A 61 -2.28 -2.26 -10.39
CA ASN A 61 -1.85 -3.66 -10.53
C ASN A 61 -2.88 -4.68 -10.00
N GLY A 62 -4.03 -4.23 -9.49
CA GLY A 62 -5.05 -5.09 -8.90
C GLY A 62 -4.63 -5.75 -7.58
N VAL A 63 -3.60 -5.21 -6.91
CA VAL A 63 -3.10 -5.71 -5.63
C VAL A 63 -4.00 -5.22 -4.49
N PRO A 64 -4.39 -6.09 -3.55
CA PRO A 64 -5.09 -5.73 -2.33
C PRO A 64 -4.43 -4.55 -1.60
N LEU A 65 -5.17 -3.45 -1.44
CA LEU A 65 -4.72 -2.26 -0.73
C LEU A 65 -5.42 -2.14 0.63
N ARG A 66 -4.63 -2.04 1.70
CA ARG A 66 -5.12 -1.74 3.05
C ARG A 66 -4.69 -0.34 3.48
N VAL A 67 -5.67 0.55 3.68
CA VAL A 67 -5.41 1.90 4.19
C VAL A 67 -5.70 1.94 5.69
N LEU A 68 -4.68 2.22 6.50
CA LEU A 68 -4.76 2.41 7.94
C LEU A 68 -4.71 3.90 8.25
N ARG A 69 -5.88 4.54 8.36
CA ARG A 69 -5.95 5.96 8.75
C ARG A 69 -5.79 6.09 10.27
N PRO A 70 -5.00 7.05 10.77
CA PRO A 70 -4.97 7.35 12.19
C PRO A 70 -6.34 7.91 12.61
N ASP A 71 -6.94 7.26 13.60
CA ASP A 71 -8.11 7.78 14.31
C ASP A 71 -7.56 8.78 15.35
N TYR A 72 -7.83 10.06 15.14
CA TYR A 72 -7.50 11.15 16.06
C TYR A 72 -8.78 11.68 16.70
#